data_AF-A0A2R6M6L5-F1
#
_entry.id   AF-A0A2R6M6L5-F1
#
_cell.length_a   1.000
_cell.length_b   1.000
_cell.length_c   1.000
_cell.angle_alpha   90.00
_cell.angle_beta   90.00
_cell.angle_gamma   90.00
#
_symmetry.space_group_name_H-M   'P 1'
#
loop_
_entity.id
_entity.type
_entity.pdbx_description
1 polymer ?
#
loop_
_entity_poly.entity_id
_entity_poly.type
_entity_poly.pdbx_seq_one_letter_code
_entity_poly.pdbx_strand_id
1 'polypeptide(L)'
;MEADGEYVGTAVIDRSANDGSVEFGFWLRKPHWGRGFCGEGGDALVHVAFEHLDAPDVVAGCLPPNDRSRNAIEKFVRRYGGAYFGLAPTVSTRNLDAETATLPHHEWVITREQFDAGESGISSWIPGVEYDDVEF
;
A
#
# COMPACT_ATOMS: atom_id res chain seq x y z
N MET A 1 -1.85 -11.29 -7.27
CA MET A 1 -2.97 -10.52 -7.87
C MET A 1 -3.23 -11.08 -9.25
N GLU A 2 -4.50 -11.32 -9.57
CA GLU A 2 -4.92 -11.84 -10.87
C GLU A 2 -6.02 -10.95 -11.46
N ALA A 3 -6.11 -10.89 -12.79
CA ALA A 3 -7.19 -10.24 -13.51
C ALA A 3 -7.55 -11.11 -14.73
N ASP A 4 -8.83 -11.45 -14.89
CA ASP A 4 -9.32 -12.31 -15.98
C ASP A 4 -8.58 -13.67 -16.06
N GLY A 5 -8.15 -14.21 -14.91
CA GLY A 5 -7.37 -15.45 -14.82
C GLY A 5 -5.89 -15.32 -15.18
N GLU A 6 -5.39 -14.09 -15.41
CA GLU A 6 -3.97 -13.83 -15.64
C GLU A 6 -3.30 -13.27 -14.38
N TYR A 7 -2.12 -13.80 -14.04
CA TYR A 7 -1.25 -13.21 -13.03
C TYR A 7 -0.72 -11.83 -13.47
N VAL A 8 -1.15 -10.78 -12.77
CA VAL A 8 -0.82 -9.38 -13.09
C VAL A 8 0.30 -8.80 -12.22
N GLY A 9 0.55 -9.39 -11.05
CA GLY A 9 1.60 -8.95 -10.14
C GLY A 9 1.42 -9.39 -8.69
N THR A 10 2.24 -8.82 -7.83
CA THR A 10 2.32 -9.11 -6.39
C THR A 10 2.03 -7.86 -5.57
N ALA A 11 1.32 -8.06 -4.47
CA ALA A 11 1.20 -7.09 -3.39
C ALA A 11 1.87 -7.70 -2.15
N VAL A 12 2.47 -6.84 -1.34
CA VAL A 12 3.05 -7.22 -0.04
C VAL A 12 2.54 -6.27 1.02
N ILE A 13 2.40 -6.78 2.24
CA ILE A 13 2.04 -6.04 3.43
C ILE A 13 2.98 -6.51 4.55
N ASP A 14 3.53 -5.58 5.30
CA ASP A 14 4.45 -5.84 6.40
C ASP A 14 4.08 -4.97 7.59
N ARG A 15 4.16 -5.54 8.80
CA ARG A 15 3.92 -4.82 10.03
C ARG A 15 5.24 -4.57 10.73
N SER A 16 5.54 -3.29 10.93
CA SER A 16 6.68 -2.86 11.75
C SER A 16 6.55 -3.38 13.18
N ALA A 17 7.57 -4.09 13.64
CA ALA A 17 7.67 -4.54 15.02
C ALA A 17 7.99 -3.41 16.01
N ASN A 18 8.42 -2.24 15.53
CA ASN A 18 8.91 -1.15 16.37
C ASN A 18 7.78 -0.25 16.86
N ASP A 19 6.93 0.19 15.94
CA ASP A 19 5.85 1.16 16.17
C ASP A 19 4.47 0.61 15.77
N GLY A 20 4.42 -0.60 15.20
CA GLY A 20 3.17 -1.23 14.79
C GLY A 20 2.59 -0.70 13.49
N SER A 21 3.23 0.26 12.81
CA SER A 21 2.79 0.76 11.51
C SER A 21 2.79 -0.35 10.48
N VAL A 22 1.90 -0.25 9.48
CA VAL A 22 1.82 -1.23 8.41
C VAL A 22 2.29 -0.61 7.10
N GLU A 23 3.33 -1.16 6.49
CA GLU A 23 3.77 -0.79 5.14
C GLU A 23 3.16 -1.75 4.13
N PHE A 24 2.78 -1.24 2.95
CA PHE A 24 2.45 -2.10 1.82
C PHE A 24 3.15 -1.65 0.53
N GLY A 25 3.30 -2.58 -0.41
CA GLY A 25 3.93 -2.33 -1.70
C GLY A 25 3.34 -3.18 -2.82
N PHE A 26 3.53 -2.71 -4.06
CA PHE A 26 3.09 -3.41 -5.27
C PHE A 26 4.22 -3.58 -6.27
N TRP A 27 4.21 -4.72 -6.94
CA TRP A 27 4.88 -4.91 -8.22
C TRP A 27 3.87 -5.41 -9.24
N LEU A 28 3.76 -4.70 -10.37
CA LEU A 28 2.90 -5.09 -11.49
C LEU A 28 3.75 -5.41 -12.72
N ARG A 29 3.34 -6.43 -13.47
CA ARG A 29 3.89 -6.70 -14.80
C ARG A 29 3.57 -5.51 -15.72
N LYS A 30 4.53 -5.12 -16.56
CA LYS A 30 4.45 -3.95 -17.45
C LYS A 30 3.14 -3.84 -18.27
N PRO A 31 2.59 -4.93 -18.84
CA PRO A 31 1.34 -4.86 -19.63
C PRO A 31 0.12 -4.38 -18.84
N HIS A 32 0.16 -4.44 -17.50
CA HIS A 32 -0.97 -4.13 -16.63
C HIS A 32 -0.84 -2.75 -15.96
N TRP A 33 0.19 -1.98 -16.29
CA TRP A 33 0.38 -0.63 -15.77
C TRP A 33 -0.73 0.32 -16.23
N GLY A 34 -1.11 1.25 -15.37
CA GLY A 34 -2.12 2.28 -15.69
C GLY A 34 -3.58 1.79 -15.73
N ARG A 35 -3.84 0.53 -15.37
CA ARG A 35 -5.20 -0.08 -15.38
C ARG A 35 -5.97 0.04 -14.06
N GLY A 36 -5.41 0.69 -13.05
CA GLY A 36 -6.08 0.91 -11.75
C GLY A 36 -5.76 -0.10 -10.64
N PHE A 37 -5.05 -1.21 -10.95
CA PHE A 37 -4.77 -2.27 -9.97
C PHE A 37 -4.07 -1.81 -8.68
N CYS A 38 -3.13 -0.85 -8.74
CA CYS A 38 -2.51 -0.30 -7.53
C CYS A 38 -3.52 0.43 -6.62
N GLY A 39 -4.54 1.06 -7.21
CA GLY A 39 -5.56 1.76 -6.45
C GLY A 39 -6.52 0.79 -5.77
N GLU A 40 -7.04 -0.17 -6.53
CA GLU A 40 -7.96 -1.20 -6.03
C GLU A 40 -7.29 -2.09 -4.98
N GLY A 41 -6.10 -2.63 -5.29
CA GLY A 41 -5.32 -3.40 -4.32
C GLY A 41 -4.89 -2.56 -3.13
N GLY A 42 -4.57 -1.28 -3.34
CA GLY A 42 -4.21 -0.36 -2.26
C GLY A 42 -5.35 -0.15 -1.28
N ASP A 43 -6.58 0.00 -1.79
CA ASP A 43 -7.77 0.19 -0.96
C ASP A 43 -7.98 -1.02 -0.05
N ALA A 44 -7.93 -2.23 -0.62
CA ALA A 44 -8.03 -3.45 0.15
C ALA A 44 -6.95 -3.56 1.24
N LEU A 45 -5.69 -3.21 0.94
CA LEU A 45 -4.61 -3.29 1.92
C LEU A 45 -4.71 -2.24 3.03
N VAL A 46 -5.18 -1.02 2.74
CA VAL A 46 -5.46 -0.01 3.78
C VAL A 46 -6.54 -0.51 4.73
N HIS A 47 -7.63 -1.07 4.19
CA HIS A 47 -8.68 -1.67 5.00
C HIS A 47 -8.16 -2.81 5.86
N VAL A 48 -7.38 -3.74 5.29
CA VAL A 48 -6.77 -4.84 6.07
C VAL A 48 -5.88 -4.29 7.19
N ALA A 49 -5.04 -3.30 6.89
CA ALA A 49 -4.13 -2.72 7.87
C ALA A 49 -4.89 -2.09 9.05
N PHE A 50 -5.93 -1.33 8.80
CA PHE A 50 -6.69 -0.71 9.87
C PHE A 50 -7.67 -1.68 10.54
N GLU A 51 -8.53 -2.35 9.80
CA GLU A 51 -9.63 -3.16 10.38
C GLU A 51 -9.16 -4.49 10.97
N HIS A 52 -8.11 -5.08 10.43
CA HIS A 52 -7.68 -6.44 10.81
C HIS A 52 -6.32 -6.48 11.49
N LEU A 53 -5.44 -5.54 11.19
CA LEU A 53 -4.12 -5.46 11.82
C LEU A 53 -4.05 -4.40 12.92
N ASP A 54 -5.12 -3.65 13.19
CA ASP A 54 -5.11 -2.59 14.20
C ASP A 54 -3.88 -1.66 14.06
N ALA A 55 -3.57 -1.29 12.81
CA ALA A 55 -2.47 -0.40 12.54
C ALA A 55 -2.77 0.99 13.12
N PRO A 56 -1.79 1.67 13.75
CA PRO A 56 -1.91 3.08 14.10
C PRO A 56 -1.82 3.95 12.82
N ASP A 57 -0.94 3.55 11.91
CA ASP A 57 -0.63 4.23 10.67
C ASP A 57 -0.32 3.23 9.55
N VAL A 58 -0.65 3.63 8.33
CA VAL A 58 -0.29 2.92 7.11
C VAL A 58 0.71 3.73 6.31
N VAL A 59 1.81 3.08 5.92
CA VAL A 59 2.90 3.67 5.15
C VAL A 59 2.90 3.09 3.74
N ALA A 60 3.06 3.95 2.75
CA ALA A 60 3.32 3.55 1.37
C ALA A 60 4.61 4.21 0.90
N GLY A 61 5.56 3.39 0.42
CA GLY A 61 6.90 3.85 0.09
C GLY A 61 7.38 3.50 -1.31
N CYS A 62 8.31 4.30 -1.86
CA CYS A 62 9.04 3.91 -3.06
C CYS A 62 10.44 4.53 -3.16
N LEU A 63 11.35 3.85 -3.86
CA LEU A 63 12.69 4.38 -4.16
C LEU A 63 12.61 5.74 -4.92
N PRO A 64 13.50 6.71 -4.63
CA PRO A 64 13.54 8.03 -5.26
C PRO A 64 13.45 8.08 -6.78
N PRO A 65 14.11 7.17 -7.54
CA PRO A 65 14.03 7.17 -9.00
C PRO A 65 12.70 6.66 -9.57
N ASN A 66 11.79 6.14 -8.73
CA ASN A 66 10.56 5.49 -9.18
C ASN A 66 9.38 6.47 -9.27
N ASP A 67 9.48 7.43 -10.19
CA ASP A 67 8.47 8.49 -10.35
C ASP A 67 7.06 7.97 -10.65
N ARG A 68 6.95 6.81 -11.31
CA ARG A 68 5.66 6.18 -11.55
C ARG A 68 4.99 5.74 -10.26
N SER A 69 5.74 5.12 -9.36
CA SER A 69 5.21 4.70 -8.05
C SER A 69 4.93 5.91 -7.18
N ARG A 70 5.81 6.92 -7.15
CA ARG A 70 5.58 8.20 -6.48
C ARG A 70 4.22 8.80 -6.87
N ASN A 71 3.97 8.97 -8.17
CA ASN A 71 2.71 9.55 -8.67
C ASN A 71 1.48 8.68 -8.33
N ALA A 72 1.63 7.36 -8.38
CA ALA A 72 0.55 6.43 -8.05
C ALA A 72 0.22 6.46 -6.54
N ILE A 73 1.24 6.39 -5.68
CA ILE A 73 1.11 6.46 -4.22
C ILE A 73 0.52 7.81 -3.81
N GLU A 74 1.04 8.91 -4.34
CA GLU A 74 0.52 10.25 -4.00
C GLU A 74 -0.96 10.39 -4.35
N LYS A 75 -1.37 9.93 -5.54
CA LYS A 75 -2.79 9.94 -5.94
C LYS A 75 -3.62 9.04 -5.03
N PHE A 76 -3.10 7.87 -4.68
CA PHE A 76 -3.76 6.89 -3.83
C PHE A 76 -3.98 7.43 -2.41
N VAL A 77 -2.90 7.84 -1.74
CA VAL A 77 -2.89 8.28 -0.34
C VAL A 77 -3.72 9.55 -0.14
N ARG A 78 -3.72 10.46 -1.13
CA ARG A 78 -4.60 11.64 -1.10
C ARG A 78 -6.08 11.30 -1.01
N ARG A 79 -6.51 10.16 -1.54
CA ARG A 79 -7.89 9.69 -1.36
C ARG A 79 -8.18 9.20 0.04
N TYR A 80 -7.26 9.28 0.99
CA TYR A 80 -7.53 9.00 2.41
C TYR A 80 -7.17 10.22 3.27
N GLY A 81 -6.96 11.39 2.67
CA GLY A 81 -6.44 12.55 3.39
C GLY A 81 -4.99 12.42 3.85
N GLY A 82 -4.32 11.30 3.55
CA GLY A 82 -2.92 11.08 3.91
C GLY A 82 -1.97 11.99 3.14
N ALA A 83 -0.73 12.08 3.64
CA ALA A 83 0.23 13.09 3.20
C ALA A 83 1.64 12.52 2.99
N TYR A 84 2.43 13.27 2.22
CA TYR A 84 3.85 12.98 2.05
C TYR A 84 4.60 13.30 3.36
N PHE A 85 5.33 12.32 3.87
CA PHE A 85 6.08 12.45 5.12
C PHE A 85 7.52 12.88 4.89
N GLY A 86 8.20 12.28 3.90
CA GLY A 86 9.59 12.61 3.63
C GLY A 86 10.39 11.51 2.95
N LEU A 87 11.70 11.56 3.15
CA LEU A 87 12.61 10.48 2.79
C LEU A 87 13.00 9.74 4.07
N ALA A 88 12.75 8.44 4.13
CA ALA A 88 13.13 7.60 5.25
C ALA A 88 14.10 6.50 4.82
N PRO A 89 15.02 6.08 5.71
CA PRO A 89 15.91 4.96 5.45
C PRO A 89 15.17 3.63 5.65
N THR A 90 14.88 2.92 4.56
CA THR A 90 14.15 1.65 4.57
C THR A 90 15.05 0.51 4.11
N VAL A 91 14.96 -0.65 4.76
CA VAL A 91 15.66 -1.86 4.31
C VAL A 91 15.00 -2.33 3.02
N SER A 92 15.73 -2.23 1.91
CA SER A 92 15.26 -2.55 0.59
C SER A 92 16.00 -3.78 0.05
N THR A 93 15.26 -4.73 -0.51
CA THR A 93 15.83 -5.81 -1.33
C THR A 93 15.92 -5.33 -2.76
N ARG A 94 17.14 -5.12 -3.25
CA ARG A 94 17.36 -4.76 -4.67
C ARG A 94 17.18 -6.03 -5.50
N ASN A 95 16.01 -6.15 -6.13
CA ASN A 95 15.58 -7.37 -6.81
C ASN A 95 15.44 -8.55 -5.83
N LEU A 96 14.79 -9.63 -6.23
CA LEU A 96 14.57 -10.84 -5.41
C LEU A 96 15.88 -11.58 -5.04
N ASP A 97 17.03 -10.94 -5.28
CA ASP A 97 18.38 -11.48 -5.24
C ASP A 97 19.01 -11.25 -3.85
N ALA A 98 18.22 -11.39 -2.77
CA ALA A 98 18.61 -11.46 -1.35
C ALA A 98 19.57 -10.40 -0.74
N GLU A 99 20.24 -9.55 -1.51
CA GLU A 99 21.09 -8.47 -1.01
C GLU A 99 20.20 -7.33 -0.51
N THR A 100 20.18 -7.19 0.81
CA THR A 100 19.50 -6.10 1.49
C THR A 100 20.42 -4.89 1.57
N ALA A 101 19.87 -3.71 1.30
CA ALA A 101 20.54 -2.44 1.52
C ALA A 101 19.56 -1.45 2.13
N THR A 102 20.00 -0.65 3.09
CA THR A 102 19.22 0.49 3.56
C THR A 102 19.29 1.60 2.53
N LEU A 103 18.16 1.95 1.92
CA LEU A 103 18.04 2.97 0.88
C LEU A 103 17.02 4.02 1.30
N PRO A 104 17.20 5.29 0.89
CA PRO A 104 16.17 6.29 1.10
C PRO A 104 14.94 5.93 0.27
N HIS A 105 13.76 5.96 0.88
CA HIS A 105 12.45 5.80 0.25
C HIS A 105 11.64 7.07 0.45
N HIS A 106 10.90 7.51 -0.58
CA HIS A 106 9.80 8.45 -0.34
C HIS A 106 8.70 7.73 0.41
N GLU A 107 8.16 8.36 1.44
CA GLU A 107 7.07 7.80 2.24
C GLU A 107 5.87 8.74 2.30
N TRP A 108 4.70 8.13 2.25
CA TRP A 108 3.42 8.76 2.52
C TRP A 108 2.72 7.97 3.63
N VAL A 109 1.98 8.70 4.46
CA VAL A 109 1.31 8.14 5.64
C VAL A 109 -0.18 8.42 5.57
N ILE A 110 -0.96 7.40 5.89
CA ILE A 110 -2.38 7.50 6.24
C ILE A 110 -2.48 7.14 7.72
N THR A 111 -3.06 8.02 8.52
CA THR A 111 -3.30 7.78 9.95
C THR A 111 -4.65 7.09 10.15
N ARG A 112 -4.84 6.43 11.30
CA ARG A 112 -6.16 5.90 11.68
C ARG A 112 -7.24 6.97 11.69
N GLU A 113 -6.95 8.14 12.26
CA GLU A 113 -7.92 9.25 12.32
C GLU A 113 -8.41 9.64 10.91
N GLN A 114 -7.50 9.72 9.96
CA GLN A 114 -7.82 10.03 8.56
C GLN A 114 -8.68 8.96 7.89
N PHE A 115 -8.41 7.69 8.20
CA PHE A 115 -9.22 6.57 7.73
C PHE A 115 -10.63 6.60 8.34
N ASP A 116 -10.73 6.77 9.66
CA ASP A 116 -11.99 6.80 10.41
C ASP A 116 -12.87 8.01 10.03
N ALA A 117 -12.26 9.14 9.69
CA ALA A 117 -12.97 10.34 9.27
C ALA A 117 -13.77 10.14 7.97
N GLY A 118 -13.50 9.08 7.20
CA GLY A 118 -14.25 8.76 5.98
C GLY A 118 -14.12 9.83 4.90
N GLU A 119 -13.15 10.75 5.02
CA GLU A 119 -12.86 11.79 4.03
C GLU A 119 -12.38 11.21 2.69
N SER A 120 -12.24 9.89 2.61
CA SER A 120 -11.77 9.19 1.45
C SER A 120 -12.72 9.24 0.26
N GLY A 121 -14.03 9.36 0.53
CA GLY A 121 -15.07 9.10 -0.46
C GLY A 121 -15.03 7.66 -1.00
N ILE A 122 -14.28 6.77 -0.35
CA ILE A 122 -14.15 5.35 -0.67
C ILE A 122 -14.92 4.60 0.41
N SER A 123 -15.90 3.84 -0.04
CA SER A 123 -16.71 2.97 0.81
C SER A 123 -15.85 1.86 1.42
N SER A 124 -16.01 1.60 2.72
CA SER A 124 -15.45 0.41 3.38
C SER A 124 -16.03 -0.91 2.87
N TRP A 125 -17.16 -0.83 2.16
CA TRP A 125 -17.68 -1.90 1.34
C TRP A 125 -17.00 -1.90 -0.03
N ILE A 126 -16.13 -2.88 -0.27
CA ILE A 126 -15.55 -3.19 -1.58
C ILE A 126 -16.51 -4.16 -2.30
N PRO A 127 -17.05 -3.80 -3.49
CA PRO A 127 -17.94 -4.69 -4.23
C PRO A 127 -17.29 -6.04 -4.54
N GLY A 128 -17.92 -7.14 -4.11
CA GLY A 128 -17.46 -8.50 -4.39
C GLY A 128 -16.47 -9.09 -3.38
N VAL A 129 -16.16 -8.38 -2.30
CA VAL A 129 -15.42 -8.93 -1.16
C VAL A 129 -16.42 -9.26 -0.05
N GLU A 130 -16.58 -10.55 0.28
CA GLU A 130 -17.27 -10.97 1.51
C GLU A 130 -16.27 -10.94 2.67
N TYR A 131 -16.56 -10.12 3.68
CA TYR A 131 -15.68 -9.90 4.84
C TYR A 131 -15.94 -10.89 5.98
N ASP A 132 -16.96 -11.74 5.86
CA ASP A 132 -17.40 -12.65 6.93
C ASP A 132 -16.52 -13.91 7.06
N ASP A 133 -15.58 -14.16 6.13
CA ASP A 133 -14.84 -15.43 6.01
C ASP A 133 -13.30 -15.33 6.18
N VAL A 134 -12.75 -14.18 6.62
CA VAL A 134 -11.31 -14.06 6.92
C VAL A 134 -11.05 -14.43 8.38
N GLU A 135 -10.98 -15.73 8.68
CA GLU A 135 -10.28 -16.20 9.88
C GLU A 135 -8.77 -16.17 9.62
N PHE A 136 -8.05 -15.36 10.40
CA PHE A 136 -6.58 -15.31 10.45
C PHE A 136 -6.04 -16.22 11.56
#